data_AF-A0A6S7F8T8-F1
#
_entry.id   AF-A0A6S7F8T8-F1
#
_cell.length_a   1.000
_cell.length_b   1.000
_cell.length_c   1.000
_cell.angle_alpha   90.00
_cell.angle_beta   90.00
_cell.angle_gamma   90.00
#
_symmetry.space_group_name_H-M   'P 1'
#
loop_
_entity.id
_entity.type
_entity.pdbx_description
1 polymer ?
#
loop_
_entity_poly.entity_id
_entity_poly.type
_entity_poly.pdbx_seq_one_letter_code
_entity_poly.pdbx_strand_id
1 'polypeptide(L)'
;MKPETALKLVSDYSALTRAIRECKKEIGQHLDQCNGLKGFRRETEFIPPDEFLPEGYTQPTARSNGDQETHLKGWYTPETVEDHWGGEGRLDYLEIGEDESDECPHCYAAHLVIQKRKALRRSLGAVKSAMTRLGAQ
;
A
#
# COMPACT_ATOMS: atom_id res chain seq x y z
N MET A 1 32.48 -6.44 14.51
CA MET A 1 31.94 -6.02 13.19
C MET A 1 33.00 -5.20 12.45
N LYS A 2 33.24 -5.45 11.15
CA LYS A 2 34.09 -4.53 10.36
C LYS A 2 33.29 -3.26 10.04
N PRO A 3 33.89 -2.06 10.15
CA PRO A 3 33.17 -0.79 9.93
C PRO A 3 32.51 -0.70 8.55
N GLU A 4 33.13 -1.31 7.53
CA GLU A 4 32.60 -1.40 6.17
C GLU A 4 31.25 -2.13 6.10
N THR A 5 31.08 -3.20 6.88
CA THR A 5 29.82 -3.96 6.94
C THR A 5 28.72 -3.16 7.62
N ALA A 6 29.06 -2.39 8.65
CA ALA A 6 28.14 -1.48 9.34
C ALA A 6 27.60 -0.42 8.38
N LEU A 7 28.51 0.26 7.67
CA LEU A 7 28.20 1.32 6.72
C LEU A 7 27.31 0.80 5.58
N LYS A 8 27.60 -0.40 5.07
CA LYS A 8 26.78 -1.04 4.04
C LYS A 8 25.34 -1.29 4.53
N LEU A 9 25.16 -1.87 5.73
CA LEU A 9 23.83 -2.14 6.27
C LEU A 9 23.00 -0.88 6.49
N VAL A 10 23.61 0.19 6.99
CA VAL A 10 22.94 1.49 7.15
C VAL A 10 22.57 2.09 5.80
N SER A 11 23.47 2.01 4.81
CA SER A 11 23.21 2.46 3.45
C SER A 11 22.03 1.69 2.83
N ASP A 12 22.06 0.35 2.86
CA ASP A 12 21.02 -0.53 2.35
C ASP A 12 19.67 -0.26 3.04
N TYR A 13 19.67 -0.06 4.35
CA TYR A 13 18.47 0.32 5.11
C TYR A 13 17.87 1.64 4.61
N SER A 14 18.70 2.67 4.43
CA SER A 14 18.24 3.99 3.95
C SER A 14 17.71 3.94 2.52
N ALA A 15 18.37 3.17 1.64
CA ALA A 15 17.97 3.00 0.25
C ALA A 15 16.62 2.26 0.15
N LEU A 16 16.46 1.16 0.89
CA LEU A 16 15.23 0.38 0.91
C LEU A 16 14.05 1.17 1.49
N THR A 17 14.26 1.92 2.56
CA THR A 17 13.20 2.76 3.15
C THR A 17 12.74 3.87 2.19
N ARG A 18 13.67 4.50 1.47
CA ARG A 18 13.35 5.46 0.40
C ARG A 18 12.58 4.80 -0.74
N ALA A 19 13.05 3.65 -1.23
CA ALA A 19 12.38 2.91 -2.31
C ALA A 19 10.95 2.50 -1.94
N ILE A 20 10.73 2.03 -0.70
CA ILE A 20 9.39 1.69 -0.19
C ILE A 20 8.47 2.92 -0.14
N ARG A 21 9.00 4.08 0.25
CA ARG A 21 8.24 5.34 0.26
C ARG A 21 7.86 5.76 -1.16
N GLU A 22 8.75 5.57 -2.12
CA GLU A 22 8.48 5.89 -3.52
C GLU A 22 7.40 4.99 -4.10
N CYS A 23 7.46 3.68 -3.84
CA CYS A 23 6.39 2.77 -4.24
C CYS A 23 5.03 3.19 -3.68
N LYS A 24 4.95 3.71 -2.44
CA LYS A 24 3.68 4.22 -1.88
C LYS A 24 3.11 5.38 -2.71
N LYS A 25 3.96 6.28 -3.20
CA LYS A 25 3.54 7.41 -4.04
C LYS A 25 3.10 6.92 -5.42
N GLU A 26 3.89 6.05 -6.02
CA GLU A 26 3.65 5.46 -7.34
C GLU A 26 2.32 4.68 -7.38
N ILE A 27 2.03 3.87 -6.35
CA ILE A 27 0.71 3.24 -6.17
C ILE A 27 -0.40 4.29 -6.16
N GLY A 28 -0.22 5.37 -5.39
CA GLY A 28 -1.19 6.45 -5.32
C GLY A 28 -1.48 7.07 -6.69
N GLN A 29 -0.42 7.37 -7.45
CA GLN A 29 -0.49 7.98 -8.79
C GLN A 29 -1.21 7.09 -9.80
N HIS A 30 -0.95 5.79 -9.79
CA HIS A 30 -1.69 4.84 -10.64
C HIS A 30 -3.16 4.79 -10.25
N LEU A 31 -3.47 4.70 -8.95
CA LEU A 31 -4.85 4.64 -8.48
C LEU A 31 -5.66 5.89 -8.81
N ASP A 32 -5.05 7.08 -8.85
CA ASP A 32 -5.76 8.30 -9.26
C ASP A 32 -6.24 8.28 -10.71
N GLN A 33 -5.67 7.41 -11.55
CA GLN A 33 -6.02 7.26 -12.96
C GLN A 33 -7.02 6.12 -13.18
N CYS A 34 -7.47 5.46 -12.11
CA CYS A 34 -8.48 4.40 -12.21
C CYS A 34 -9.78 4.95 -12.80
N ASN A 35 -10.26 4.32 -13.87
CA ASN A 35 -11.53 4.62 -14.54
C ASN A 35 -12.77 4.39 -13.67
N GLY A 36 -12.66 3.59 -12.59
CA GLY A 36 -13.72 3.42 -11.60
C GLY A 36 -13.94 4.65 -10.69
N LEU A 37 -13.06 5.65 -10.74
CA LEU A 37 -13.16 6.85 -9.92
C LEU A 37 -13.91 7.98 -10.63
N LYS A 38 -14.54 8.83 -9.84
CA LYS A 38 -15.27 10.05 -10.26
C LYS A 38 -14.37 11.29 -10.29
N GLY A 39 -13.12 11.17 -9.87
CA GLY A 39 -12.11 12.24 -9.91
C GLY A 39 -12.04 13.10 -8.64
N PHE A 40 -12.74 12.73 -7.57
CA PHE A 40 -12.78 13.45 -6.30
C PHE A 40 -11.85 12.83 -5.24
N ARG A 41 -11.19 11.70 -5.52
CA ARG A 41 -10.33 10.94 -4.60
C ARG A 41 -9.35 11.76 -3.75
N ARG A 42 -8.85 12.89 -4.25
CA ARG A 42 -7.89 13.78 -3.57
C ARG A 42 -8.49 15.10 -3.10
N GLU A 43 -9.81 15.25 -3.20
CA GLU A 43 -10.50 16.47 -2.80
C GLU A 43 -10.48 16.61 -1.28
N THR A 44 -10.12 17.81 -0.83
CA THR A 44 -10.06 18.16 0.59
C THR A 44 -10.74 19.49 0.85
N GLU A 45 -11.31 19.63 2.04
CA GLU A 45 -11.86 20.87 2.55
C GLU A 45 -11.10 21.32 3.81
N PHE A 46 -11.05 22.63 4.01
CA PHE A 46 -10.50 23.23 5.22
C PHE A 46 -11.62 23.45 6.23
N ILE A 47 -11.48 22.89 7.42
CA ILE A 47 -12.38 23.09 8.55
C ILE A 47 -11.78 24.19 9.42
N PRO A 48 -12.45 25.35 9.55
CA PRO A 48 -11.98 26.43 10.41
C PRO A 48 -12.02 26.02 11.88
N PRO A 49 -11.20 26.65 12.75
CA PRO A 49 -11.24 26.39 14.19
C PRO A 49 -12.61 26.73 14.80
N ASP A 50 -12.99 26.02 15.85
CA ASP A 50 -14.23 26.21 16.60
C ASP A 50 -13.99 26.13 18.13
N GLU A 51 -15.06 26.17 18.94
CA GLU A 51 -14.95 26.08 20.41
C GLU A 51 -14.27 24.80 20.92
N PHE A 52 -14.27 23.72 20.14
CA PHE A 52 -13.70 22.42 20.51
C PHE A 52 -12.35 22.14 19.84
N LEU A 53 -12.03 22.87 18.77
CA LEU A 53 -10.82 22.71 17.97
C LEU A 53 -10.08 24.04 17.82
N PRO A 54 -8.98 24.24 18.58
CA PRO A 54 -8.27 25.53 18.62
C PRO A 54 -7.53 25.87 17.33
N GLU A 55 -7.30 24.90 16.45
CA GLU A 55 -6.64 25.06 15.17
C GLU A 55 -7.50 24.45 14.05
N GLY A 56 -7.61 25.17 12.93
CA GLY A 56 -8.25 24.64 11.73
C GLY A 56 -7.41 23.53 11.09
N TYR A 57 -8.05 22.57 10.44
CA TYR A 57 -7.39 21.44 9.81
C TYR A 57 -8.00 21.12 8.45
N THR A 58 -7.27 20.36 7.63
CA THR A 58 -7.74 19.90 6.33
C THR A 58 -8.20 18.46 6.42
N GLN A 59 -9.37 18.15 5.86
CA GLN A 59 -9.89 16.79 5.79
C GLN A 59 -10.38 16.43 4.38
N PRO A 60 -10.46 15.14 4.03
CA PRO A 60 -11.13 14.71 2.80
C PRO A 60 -12.61 15.09 2.81
N THR A 61 -13.12 15.54 1.67
CA THR A 61 -14.56 15.83 1.53
C THR A 61 -15.39 14.54 1.57
N ALA A 62 -16.69 14.64 1.83
CA ALA A 62 -17.60 13.50 1.72
C ALA A 62 -17.56 12.84 0.33
N ARG A 63 -17.40 13.64 -0.74
CA ARG A 63 -17.23 13.12 -2.11
C ARG A 63 -15.94 12.34 -2.28
N SER A 64 -14.84 12.89 -1.76
CA SER A 64 -13.54 12.21 -1.74
C SER A 64 -13.61 10.88 -1.01
N ASN A 65 -14.23 10.84 0.16
CA ASN A 65 -14.43 9.60 0.92
C ASN A 65 -15.30 8.58 0.16
N GLY A 66 -16.30 9.05 -0.59
CA GLY A 66 -17.14 8.22 -1.46
C GLY A 66 -16.48 7.81 -2.79
N ASP A 67 -15.29 8.33 -3.09
CA ASP A 67 -14.55 8.10 -4.34
C ASP A 67 -13.19 7.41 -4.08
N GLN A 68 -13.22 6.36 -3.25
CA GLN A 68 -12.03 5.55 -2.90
C GLN A 68 -12.11 4.11 -3.44
N GLU A 69 -13.27 3.71 -3.98
CA GLU A 69 -13.50 2.36 -4.48
C GLU A 69 -12.83 2.20 -5.85
N THR A 70 -11.75 1.42 -5.90
CA THR A 70 -11.02 1.07 -7.13
C THR A 70 -11.13 -0.43 -7.38
N HIS A 71 -10.99 -0.88 -8.63
CA HIS A 71 -10.98 -2.32 -8.97
C HIS A 71 -9.96 -3.10 -8.13
N LEU A 72 -8.79 -2.48 -7.88
CA LEU A 72 -7.74 -3.04 -7.02
C LEU A 72 -8.25 -3.44 -5.63
N LYS A 73 -9.19 -2.69 -5.04
CA LYS A 73 -9.76 -3.05 -3.74
C LYS A 73 -10.54 -4.36 -3.83
N GLY A 74 -11.31 -4.55 -4.91
CA GLY A 74 -11.99 -5.82 -5.20
C GLY A 74 -11.00 -6.97 -5.30
N TRP A 75 -9.94 -6.80 -6.08
CA TRP A 75 -8.93 -7.85 -6.29
C TRP A 75 -8.22 -8.33 -5.01
N TYR A 76 -8.12 -7.47 -4.00
CA TYR A 76 -7.50 -7.80 -2.71
C TYR A 76 -8.52 -8.18 -1.61
N THR A 77 -9.81 -8.13 -1.91
CA THR A 77 -10.87 -8.53 -0.98
C THR A 77 -11.17 -10.01 -1.22
N PRO A 78 -10.91 -10.91 -0.26
CA PRO A 78 -11.20 -12.32 -0.44
C PRO A 78 -12.70 -12.58 -0.48
N GLU A 79 -13.10 -13.56 -1.28
CA GLU A 79 -14.45 -14.09 -1.24
C GLU A 79 -14.54 -15.19 -0.16
N THR A 80 -15.62 -15.19 0.61
CA THR A 80 -15.92 -16.27 1.57
C THR A 80 -16.65 -17.39 0.84
N VAL A 81 -15.99 -18.53 0.67
CA VAL A 81 -16.59 -19.74 0.13
C VAL A 81 -17.14 -20.56 1.29
N GLU A 82 -18.47 -20.66 1.38
CA GLU A 82 -19.13 -21.55 2.32
C GLU A 82 -19.04 -22.99 1.82
N ASP A 83 -18.30 -23.83 2.54
CA ASP A 83 -18.34 -25.27 2.29
C ASP A 83 -19.72 -25.80 2.72
N HIS A 84 -20.39 -26.51 1.80
CA HIS A 84 -21.72 -27.12 2.00
C HIS A 84 -21.84 -28.09 3.20
N TRP A 85 -20.76 -28.33 3.93
CA TRP A 85 -20.65 -29.24 5.08
C TRP A 85 -20.48 -28.52 6.43
N GLY A 86 -20.73 -27.21 6.50
CA GLY A 86 -20.79 -26.47 7.78
C GLY A 86 -19.44 -26.16 8.43
N GLY A 87 -18.37 -26.12 7.64
CA GLY A 87 -17.05 -25.65 8.10
C GLY A 87 -16.95 -24.12 8.12
N GLU A 88 -15.95 -23.58 8.85
CA GLU A 88 -15.59 -22.16 8.75
C GLU A 88 -15.23 -21.84 7.29
N GLY A 89 -15.96 -20.88 6.69
CA GLY A 89 -15.82 -20.55 5.27
C GLY A 89 -14.38 -20.23 4.89
N ARG A 90 -13.91 -20.81 3.79
CA ARG A 90 -12.55 -20.58 3.28
C ARG A 90 -12.51 -19.20 2.62
N LEU A 91 -11.47 -18.43 2.93
CA LEU A 91 -11.17 -17.19 2.21
C LEU A 91 -10.43 -17.55 0.90
N ASP A 92 -11.03 -17.23 -0.23
CA ASP A 92 -10.42 -17.37 -1.55
C ASP A 92 -9.95 -16.02 -2.05
N TYR A 93 -8.67 -15.93 -2.43
CA TYR A 93 -8.08 -14.69 -2.95
C TYR A 93 -7.92 -14.81 -4.45
N LEU A 94 -8.31 -13.76 -5.17
CA LEU A 94 -8.11 -13.68 -6.61
C LEU A 94 -6.62 -13.83 -6.97
N GLU A 95 -6.31 -14.76 -7.87
CA GLU A 95 -5.00 -14.83 -8.52
C GLU A 95 -4.89 -13.77 -9.60
N ILE A 96 -4.45 -12.57 -9.21
CA ILE A 96 -4.33 -11.41 -10.11
C ILE A 96 -3.27 -11.71 -11.19
N GLY A 97 -3.72 -11.80 -12.44
CA GLY A 97 -2.96 -12.15 -13.64
C GLY A 97 -3.09 -11.09 -14.75
N GLU A 98 -2.95 -11.52 -16.01
CA GLU A 98 -3.03 -10.61 -17.17
C GLU A 98 -4.45 -10.12 -17.45
N ASP A 99 -5.48 -10.90 -17.09
CA ASP A 99 -6.89 -10.55 -17.32
C ASP A 99 -7.29 -9.25 -16.58
N GLU A 100 -6.75 -9.03 -15.37
CA GLU A 100 -6.99 -7.80 -14.61
C GLU A 100 -6.32 -6.56 -15.23
N SER A 101 -5.31 -6.75 -16.09
CA SER A 101 -4.74 -5.65 -16.88
C SER A 101 -5.75 -5.12 -17.89
N ASP A 102 -6.58 -5.99 -18.46
CA ASP A 102 -7.63 -5.60 -19.39
C ASP A 102 -8.82 -4.95 -18.69
N GLU A 103 -9.15 -5.38 -17.47
CA GLU A 103 -10.18 -4.73 -16.64
C GLU A 103 -9.79 -3.28 -16.29
N CYS A 104 -8.57 -3.10 -15.76
CA CYS A 104 -8.08 -1.77 -15.42
C CYS A 104 -6.54 -1.72 -15.44
N PRO A 105 -5.91 -1.16 -16.49
CA PRO A 105 -4.45 -1.13 -16.60
C PRO A 105 -3.79 -0.31 -15.47
N HIS A 106 -4.50 0.68 -14.93
CA HIS A 106 -4.03 1.50 -13.82
C HIS A 106 -4.04 0.74 -12.49
N CYS A 107 -5.09 -0.03 -12.20
CA CYS A 107 -5.12 -0.89 -11.02
C CYS A 107 -4.09 -2.02 -11.14
N TYR A 108 -3.88 -2.58 -12.34
CA TYR A 108 -2.87 -3.59 -12.58
C TYR A 108 -1.44 -3.04 -12.41
N ALA A 109 -1.15 -1.86 -12.94
CA ALA A 109 0.12 -1.18 -12.67
C ALA A 109 0.34 -0.95 -11.17
N ALA A 110 -0.70 -0.50 -10.44
CA ALA A 110 -0.64 -0.38 -8.98
C ALA A 110 -0.37 -1.72 -8.29
N HIS A 111 -0.97 -2.82 -8.76
CA HIS A 111 -0.69 -4.18 -8.29
C HIS A 111 0.79 -4.55 -8.45
N LEU A 112 1.38 -4.33 -9.63
CA LEU A 112 2.80 -4.62 -9.88
C LEU A 112 3.70 -3.85 -8.92
N VAL A 113 3.39 -2.58 -8.65
CA VAL A 113 4.13 -1.77 -7.68
C VAL A 113 3.92 -2.28 -6.25
N ILE A 114 2.74 -2.80 -5.90
CA ILE A 114 2.51 -3.47 -4.61
C ILE A 114 3.38 -4.72 -4.48
N GLN A 115 3.50 -5.55 -5.52
CA GLN A 115 4.37 -6.73 -5.49
C GLN A 115 5.85 -6.35 -5.31
N LYS A 116 6.31 -5.33 -6.04
CA LYS A 116 7.63 -4.72 -5.86
C LYS A 116 7.84 -4.24 -4.41
N ARG A 117 6.86 -3.52 -3.85
CA ARG A 117 6.90 -3.04 -2.46
C ARG A 117 6.95 -4.20 -1.45
N LYS A 118 6.21 -5.29 -1.67
CA LYS A 118 6.28 -6.51 -0.84
C LYS A 118 7.68 -7.11 -0.87
N ALA A 119 8.30 -7.23 -2.05
CA ALA A 119 9.67 -7.70 -2.19
C ALA A 119 10.68 -6.82 -1.44
N LEU A 120 10.61 -5.49 -1.61
CA LEU A 120 11.47 -4.54 -0.89
C LEU A 120 11.31 -4.63 0.62
N ARG A 121 10.09 -4.83 1.13
CA ARG A 121 9.83 -5.03 2.57
C ARG A 121 10.46 -6.31 3.10
N ARG A 122 10.47 -7.39 2.32
CA ARG A 122 11.19 -8.63 2.68
C ARG A 122 12.69 -8.38 2.78
N SER A 123 13.28 -7.69 1.79
CA SER A 123 14.70 -7.31 1.83
C SER A 123 15.03 -6.42 3.03
N LEU A 124 14.17 -5.45 3.36
CA LEU A 124 14.35 -4.61 4.55
C LEU A 124 14.30 -5.43 5.84
N GLY A 125 13.41 -6.43 5.92
CA GLY A 125 13.36 -7.38 7.04
C GLY A 125 14.67 -8.16 7.21
N ALA A 126 15.27 -8.61 6.10
CA ALA A 126 16.57 -9.28 6.11
C ALA A 126 17.70 -8.35 6.60
N VAL A 127 17.74 -7.10 6.12
CA VAL A 127 18.72 -6.09 6.58
C VAL A 127 18.57 -5.82 8.07
N LYS A 128 17.34 -5.60 8.57
CA LYS A 128 17.07 -5.41 10.00
C LYS A 128 17.55 -6.61 10.83
N SER A 129 17.23 -7.83 10.39
CA SER A 129 17.66 -9.05 11.07
C SER A 129 19.19 -9.19 11.12
N ALA A 130 19.89 -8.80 10.04
CA ALA A 130 21.35 -8.77 10.01
C ALA A 130 21.92 -7.73 10.98
N MET A 131 21.34 -6.53 11.03
CA MET A 131 21.74 -5.49 11.99
C MET A 131 21.58 -5.94 13.44
N THR A 132 20.44 -6.56 13.79
CA THR A 132 20.19 -7.08 15.14
C THR A 132 21.17 -8.18 15.52
N ARG A 133 21.44 -9.14 14.63
CA ARG A 133 22.39 -10.24 14.89
C ARG A 133 23.82 -9.75 15.14
N LEU A 134 24.23 -8.68 14.46
CA LEU A 134 25.56 -8.11 14.61
C LEU A 134 25.70 -7.14 15.80
N GLY A 135 24.59 -6.60 16.30
CA GLY A 135 24.57 -5.75 17.50
C GLY A 135 24.39 -6.52 18.82
N ALA A 136 24.04 -7.81 18.75
CA ALA A 136 23.92 -8.71 19.90
C ALA A 136 25.21 -9.50 20.20
N GLN A 137 26.28 -9.25 19.44
CA GLN A 137 27.65 -9.75 19.67
C GLN A 137 28.51 -8.66 20.27
#